data_AF-A0A2J0MK18-F1
#
_entry.id   AF-A0A2J0MK18-F1
#
_cell.length_a   1.000
_cell.length_b   1.000
_cell.length_c   1.000
_cell.angle_alpha   90.00
_cell.angle_beta   90.00
_cell.angle_gamma   90.00
#
_symmetry.space_group_name_H-M   'P 1'
#
loop_
_entity.id
_entity.type
_entity.pdbx_description
1 polymer ?
#
loop_
_entity_poly.entity_id
_entity_poly.type
_entity_poly.pdbx_seq_one_letter_code
_entity_poly.pdbx_strand_id
1 'polypeptide(L)'
;MKKEGVLIHERTIGKILKKEGLVRKYRVRKIKYKYIKAERKAGELVEIDVKYVPGRIVGKRYYQYTAIDTASKWRHLAVYDEQTNFHSILFLKEVIKIFKLIIFLFIQVR
;
A
#
# COMPACT_ATOMS: atom_id res chain seq x y z
N MET A 1 29.46 -25.65 38.50
CA MET A 1 29.37 -24.47 39.39
C MET A 1 29.85 -24.72 40.82
N LYS A 2 29.69 -25.92 41.42
CA LYS A 2 30.28 -26.22 42.76
C LYS A 2 31.81 -26.32 42.80
N LYS A 3 32.50 -26.50 41.66
CA LYS A 3 33.97 -26.66 41.61
C LYS A 3 34.78 -25.36 41.74
N GLU A 4 34.14 -24.19 41.63
CA GLU A 4 34.79 -22.87 41.69
C GLU A 4 34.19 -21.95 42.77
N GLY A 5 33.32 -22.48 43.66
CA GLY A 5 32.75 -21.69 44.77
C GLY A 5 31.68 -20.66 44.39
N VAL A 6 31.22 -20.63 43.14
CA VAL A 6 30.21 -19.66 42.68
C VAL A 6 28.80 -20.12 43.04
N LEU A 7 28.25 -19.58 44.14
CA LEU A 7 26.87 -19.76 44.61
C LEU A 7 25.93 -18.71 43.99
N ILE A 8 25.73 -18.77 42.68
CA ILE A 8 24.82 -17.84 41.99
C ILE A 8 23.76 -18.64 41.25
N HIS A 9 22.50 -18.23 41.42
CA HIS A 9 21.38 -18.83 40.71
C HIS A 9 21.50 -18.59 39.20
N GLU A 10 21.28 -19.63 38.39
CA GLU A 10 21.43 -19.64 36.92
C GLU A 10 20.75 -18.45 36.21
N ARG A 11 19.55 -18.07 36.66
CA ARG A 11 18.82 -16.90 36.13
C ARG A 11 19.58 -15.58 36.31
N THR A 12 20.32 -15.42 37.40
CA THR A 12 21.12 -14.22 37.67
C THR A 12 22.29 -14.14 36.71
N ILE A 13 22.93 -15.28 36.43
CA ILE A 13 24.01 -15.39 35.42
C ILE A 13 23.45 -15.01 34.04
N GLY A 14 22.28 -15.54 33.66
CA GLY A 14 21.62 -15.19 32.41
C GLY A 14 21.29 -13.69 32.28
N LYS A 15 20.92 -13.03 33.38
CA LYS A 15 20.67 -11.57 33.40
C LYS A 15 21.97 -10.77 33.22
N ILE A 16 23.04 -11.16 33.89
CA ILE A 16 24.37 -10.52 33.77
C ILE A 16 24.88 -10.66 32.33
N LEU A 17 24.86 -11.87 31.77
CA LEU A 17 25.28 -12.11 30.39
C LEU A 17 24.47 -11.30 29.36
N LYS A 18 23.16 -11.12 29.59
CA LYS A 18 22.32 -10.25 28.75
C LYS A 18 22.67 -8.78 28.90
N LYS A 19 22.90 -8.30 30.13
CA LYS A 19 23.24 -6.90 30.43
C LYS A 19 24.59 -6.51 29.83
N GLU A 20 25.58 -7.38 29.95
CA GLU A 20 26.94 -7.19 29.40
C GLU A 20 27.04 -7.47 27.89
N GLY A 21 25.93 -7.83 27.23
CA GLY A 21 25.91 -8.10 25.79
C GLY A 21 26.69 -9.36 25.37
N LEU A 22 27.02 -10.24 26.32
CA LEU A 22 27.74 -11.50 26.13
C LEU A 22 26.84 -12.63 25.60
N VAL A 23 25.58 -12.32 25.30
CA VAL A 23 24.65 -13.24 24.64
C VAL A 23 24.73 -13.13 23.13
N ARG A 24 24.66 -14.28 22.45
CA ARG A 24 24.63 -14.35 20.99
C ARG A 24 23.44 -13.55 20.44
N LYS A 25 23.71 -12.58 19.58
CA LYS A 25 22.67 -11.88 18.81
C LYS A 25 22.20 -12.79 17.67
N TYR A 26 20.94 -13.23 17.71
CA TYR A 26 20.35 -13.96 16.60
C TYR A 26 20.12 -13.01 15.42
N ARG A 27 20.63 -13.37 14.24
CA ARG A 27 20.36 -12.64 13.01
C ARG A 27 18.98 -13.04 12.49
N VAL A 28 18.04 -12.10 12.48
CA VAL A 28 16.75 -12.30 11.83
C VAL A 28 16.99 -12.37 10.32
N ARG A 29 16.63 -13.51 9.70
CA ARG A 29 16.74 -13.70 8.25
C ARG A 29 15.63 -12.89 7.59
N LYS A 30 15.98 -11.81 6.87
CA LYS A 30 15.01 -11.04 6.09
C LYS A 30 14.47 -11.94 4.97
N ILE A 31 13.18 -12.28 5.02
CA ILE A 31 12.51 -12.96 3.92
C ILE A 31 12.39 -11.95 2.78
N LYS A 32 13.05 -12.23 1.65
CA LYS A 32 12.86 -11.49 0.41
C LYS A 32 11.69 -12.14 -0.32
N TYR A 33 10.51 -11.52 -0.26
CA TYR A 33 9.38 -11.93 -1.09
C TYR A 33 9.75 -11.73 -2.56
N LYS A 34 9.66 -12.80 -3.36
CA LYS A 34 9.73 -12.68 -4.82
C LYS A 34 8.35 -12.22 -5.29
N TYR A 35 8.21 -10.93 -5.55
CA TYR A 35 6.98 -10.39 -6.14
C TYR A 35 6.81 -10.99 -7.53
N ILE A 36 5.91 -11.96 -7.68
CA ILE A 36 5.45 -12.43 -8.98
C ILE A 36 4.44 -11.39 -9.45
N LYS A 37 4.87 -10.45 -10.31
CA LYS A 37 3.92 -9.57 -10.99
C LYS A 37 3.17 -10.44 -12.00
N ALA A 38 1.88 -10.67 -11.76
CA ALA A 38 1.02 -11.26 -12.78
C ALA A 38 1.07 -10.37 -14.03
N GLU A 39 1.38 -10.96 -15.18
CA GLU A 39 1.26 -10.26 -16.46
C GLU A 39 -0.23 -9.99 -16.69
N ARG A 40 -0.56 -8.72 -16.97
CA ARG A 40 -1.92 -8.26 -17.22
C ARG A 40 -2.04 -7.75 -18.63
N LYS A 41 -3.19 -7.99 -19.26
CA LYS A 41 -3.56 -7.42 -20.55
C LYS A 41 -4.27 -6.08 -20.36
N ALA A 42 -4.20 -5.24 -21.39
CA ALA A 42 -4.90 -3.97 -21.40
C ALA A 42 -6.41 -4.17 -21.20
N GLY A 43 -7.01 -3.44 -20.25
CA GLY A 43 -8.42 -3.52 -19.91
C GLY A 43 -8.80 -4.55 -18.84
N GLU A 44 -7.85 -5.37 -18.37
CA GLU A 44 -8.13 -6.34 -17.29
C GLU A 44 -8.24 -5.68 -15.91
N LEU A 45 -7.53 -4.57 -15.67
CA LEU A 45 -7.56 -3.90 -14.38
C LEU A 45 -7.31 -2.40 -14.52
N VAL A 46 -8.32 -1.63 -14.14
CA VAL A 46 -8.27 -0.18 -14.05
C VAL A 46 -8.33 0.22 -12.57
N GLU A 47 -7.28 0.91 -12.10
CA GLU A 47 -7.26 1.52 -10.76
C GLU A 47 -7.89 2.91 -10.83
N ILE A 48 -8.81 3.21 -9.91
CA ILE A 48 -9.43 4.54 -9.76
C ILE A 48 -8.99 5.12 -8.41
N ASP A 49 -8.42 6.33 -8.47
CA ASP A 49 -7.91 7.08 -7.32
C ASP A 49 -8.58 8.46 -7.26
N VAL A 50 -8.86 8.94 -6.05
CA VAL A 50 -9.44 10.27 -5.82
C VAL A 50 -8.55 11.04 -4.85
N LYS A 51 -8.11 12.22 -5.27
CA LYS A 51 -7.27 13.10 -4.45
C LYS A 51 -7.84 14.50 -4.40
N TYR A 52 -7.69 15.16 -3.25
CA TYR A 52 -8.00 16.59 -3.18
C TYR A 52 -6.97 17.38 -3.99
N VAL A 53 -7.44 18.37 -4.74
CA VAL A 53 -6.58 19.30 -5.46
C VAL A 53 -5.98 20.28 -4.43
N PRO A 54 -4.65 20.52 -4.44
CA PRO A 54 -4.03 21.49 -3.55
C PRO A 54 -4.56 22.91 -3.82
N GLY A 55 -4.86 23.63 -2.76
CA GLY A 55 -5.38 25.00 -2.84
C GLY A 55 -6.90 25.06 -2.98
N ARG A 56 -7.40 26.30 -3.05
CA ARG A 56 -8.82 26.59 -3.30
C ARG A 56 -8.91 27.44 -4.55
N ILE A 57 -9.83 27.09 -5.43
CA ILE A 57 -10.15 27.90 -6.62
C ILE A 57 -11.47 28.60 -6.31
N VAL A 58 -11.46 29.93 -6.26
CA VAL A 58 -12.65 30.74 -5.89
C VAL A 58 -13.28 30.28 -4.56
N GLY A 59 -12.43 30.01 -3.56
CA GLY A 59 -12.86 29.56 -2.22
C GLY A 59 -13.34 28.10 -2.13
N LYS A 60 -13.52 27.40 -3.25
CA LYS A 60 -13.97 26.01 -3.30
C LYS A 60 -12.79 25.03 -3.31
N ARG A 61 -13.00 23.86 -2.69
CA ARG A 61 -12.10 22.71 -2.81
C ARG A 61 -12.52 21.91 -4.03
N TYR A 62 -11.55 21.28 -4.68
CA TYR A 62 -11.81 20.42 -5.83
C TYR A 62 -11.15 19.05 -5.60
N TYR A 63 -11.65 18.05 -6.31
CA TYR A 63 -11.24 16.67 -6.18
C TYR A 63 -10.92 16.12 -7.58
N GLN A 64 -9.69 15.64 -7.74
CA GLN A 64 -9.23 15.01 -8.96
C GLN A 64 -9.50 13.51 -8.89
N TYR A 65 -10.25 13.02 -9.87
CA TYR A 65 -10.49 11.62 -10.11
C TYR A 65 -9.56 11.16 -11.22
N THR A 66 -8.94 10.00 -11.04
CA THR A 66 -7.98 9.45 -11.99
C THR A 66 -8.24 7.97 -12.17
N ALA A 67 -8.44 7.54 -13.42
CA ALA A 67 -8.54 6.14 -13.81
C ALA A 67 -7.30 5.76 -14.62
N ILE A 68 -6.61 4.69 -14.24
CA ILE A 68 -5.40 4.20 -14.92
C ILE A 68 -5.51 2.71 -15.19
N ASP A 69 -5.39 2.31 -16.45
CA ASP A 69 -5.22 0.91 -16.81
C ASP A 69 -3.80 0.42 -16.46
N THR A 70 -3.73 -0.64 -15.67
CA THR A 70 -2.45 -1.07 -15.09
C THR A 70 -1.47 -1.66 -16.11
N ALA A 71 -1.96 -2.16 -17.25
CA ALA A 71 -1.15 -2.78 -18.30
C ALA A 71 -0.74 -1.78 -19.40
N SER A 72 -1.70 -1.09 -20.03
CA SER A 72 -1.48 -0.15 -21.13
C SER A 72 -1.05 1.25 -20.69
N LYS A 73 -1.23 1.59 -19.41
CA LYS A 73 -1.05 2.95 -18.86
C LYS A 73 -1.96 4.00 -19.50
N TRP A 74 -3.05 3.58 -20.15
CA TRP A 74 -4.12 4.48 -20.53
C TRP A 74 -4.68 5.18 -19.29
N ARG A 75 -4.95 6.48 -19.40
CA ARG A 75 -5.37 7.30 -18.27
C ARG A 75 -6.49 8.26 -18.66
N HIS A 76 -7.46 8.37 -17.77
CA HIS A 76 -8.50 9.40 -17.82
C HIS A 76 -8.54 10.18 -16.50
N LEU A 77 -8.74 11.50 -16.60
CA LEU A 77 -8.83 12.39 -15.45
C LEU A 77 -10.06 13.28 -15.56
N ALA A 78 -10.71 13.48 -14.43
CA ALA A 78 -11.78 14.45 -14.27
C ALA A 78 -11.58 15.20 -12.94
N VAL A 79 -12.18 16.38 -12.85
CA VAL A 79 -12.16 17.19 -11.63
C VAL A 79 -13.59 17.56 -11.29
N TYR A 80 -13.96 17.32 -10.03
CA TYR A 80 -15.26 17.68 -9.48
C TYR A 80 -15.08 18.63 -8.30
N ASP A 81 -16.09 19.44 -8.01
CA ASP A 81 -16.11 20.41 -6.92
C ASP A 81 -16.50 19.79 -5.56
N GLU A 82 -17.01 18.56 -5.56
CA GLU A 82 -17.36 17.83 -4.34
C GLU A 82 -16.91 16.36 -4.39
N GLN A 83 -16.59 15.79 -3.22
CA GLN A 83 -16.30 14.36 -3.08
C GLN A 83 -17.58 13.62 -2.66
N THR A 84 -18.44 13.35 -3.63
CA THR A 84 -19.72 12.66 -3.42
C THR A 84 -19.78 11.34 -4.17
N ASN A 85 -20.64 10.42 -3.71
CA ASN A 85 -20.91 9.18 -4.43
C ASN A 85 -21.46 9.45 -5.83
N PHE A 86 -22.21 10.55 -6.02
CA PHE A 86 -22.73 10.97 -7.31
C PHE A 86 -21.59 11.22 -8.32
N HIS A 87 -20.58 12.01 -7.94
CA HIS A 87 -19.42 12.27 -8.78
C HIS A 87 -18.59 11.01 -9.04
N SER A 88 -18.46 10.11 -8.06
CA SER A 88 -17.80 8.81 -8.26
C SER A 88 -18.52 7.93 -9.29
N ILE A 89 -19.86 7.88 -9.25
CA ILE A 89 -20.66 7.14 -10.23
C ILE A 89 -20.57 7.79 -11.62
N LEU A 90 -20.62 9.13 -11.69
CA LEU A 90 -20.51 9.87 -12.93
C LEU A 90 -19.15 9.61 -13.61
N PHE A 91 -18.06 9.72 -12.85
CA PHE A 91 -16.71 9.41 -13.34
C PHE A 91 -16.60 7.98 -13.85
N LEU A 92 -17.15 7.00 -13.11
CA LEU A 92 -17.13 5.62 -13.56
C LEU A 92 -17.88 5.43 -14.88
N LYS A 93 -19.03 6.10 -15.07
CA LYS A 93 -19.78 6.08 -16.34
C LYS A 93 -18.97 6.69 -17.48
N GLU A 94 -18.28 7.80 -17.24
CA GLU A 94 -17.37 8.42 -18.21
C GLU A 94 -16.25 7.46 -18.63
N VAL A 95 -15.59 6.83 -17.67
CA VAL A 95 -14.53 5.84 -17.91
C VAL A 95 -15.05 4.67 -18.73
N ILE A 96 -16.19 4.07 -18.38
CA ILE A 96 -16.80 2.96 -19.12
C ILE A 96 -17.16 3.37 -20.56
N LYS A 97 -17.66 4.60 -20.75
CA LYS A 97 -18.04 5.10 -22.09
C LYS A 97 -16.83 5.33 -23.00
N ILE A 98 -15.74 5.84 -22.44
CA ILE A 98 -14.53 6.17 -23.21
C ILE A 98 -13.66 4.92 -23.43
N PHE A 99 -13.58 4.06 -22.42
CA PHE A 99 -12.74 2.86 -22.46
C PHE A 99 -13.44 1.74 -23.23
N LYS A 100 -13.20 1.68 -24.54
CA LYS A 100 -13.84 0.72 -25.47
C LYS A 100 -13.37 -0.74 -25.35
N LEU A 101 -12.49 -1.09 -24.41
CA LEU A 101 -11.96 -2.44 -24.23
C LEU A 101 -12.73 -3.21 -23.15
N ILE A 102 -12.91 -4.53 -23.35
CA ILE A 102 -13.65 -5.46 -22.47
C ILE A 102 -13.18 -5.29 -21.02
N ILE A 103 -14.06 -4.74 -20.17
CA ILE A 103 -13.76 -4.45 -18.77
C ILE A 103 -14.17 -5.65 -17.92
N PHE A 104 -13.20 -6.43 -17.44
CA PHE A 104 -13.40 -7.20 -16.21
C PHE A 104 -13.13 -6.24 -15.04
N LEU A 105 -14.19 -5.64 -14.51
CA LEU A 105 -14.08 -4.53 -13.57
C LEU A 105 -13.73 -5.05 -12.16
N PHE A 106 -12.44 -5.17 -11.84
CA PHE A 106 -11.98 -5.19 -10.46
C PHE A 106 -11.64 -3.75 -10.02
N ILE A 107 -12.61 -3.04 -9.45
CA ILE A 107 -12.33 -1.72 -8.86
C ILE A 107 -11.61 -1.95 -7.53
N GLN A 108 -10.34 -1.58 -7.45
CA GLN A 108 -9.63 -1.47 -6.19
C GLN A 108 -9.56 0.00 -5.78
N VAL A 109 -10.51 0.44 -4.96
CA VAL A 109 -10.42 1.74 -4.28
C VAL A 109 -9.36 1.60 -3.18
N ARG A 110 -8.33 2.44 -3.22
CA ARG A 110 -7.31 2.53 -2.16
C ARG A 110 -7.66 3.60 -1.14
#